data_AF-A0A2A3SZ93-F1
#
_entry.id   AF-A0A2A3SZ93-F1
#
_cell.length_a   1.000
_cell.length_b   1.000
_cell.length_c   1.000
_cell.angle_alpha   90.00
_cell.angle_beta   90.00
_cell.angle_gamma   90.00
#
_symmetry.space_group_name_H-M   'P 1'
#
loop_
_entity.id
_entity.type
_entity.pdbx_description
1 polymer ?
#
loop_
_entity_poly.entity_id
_entity_poly.type
_entity_poly.pdbx_seq_one_letter_code
_entity_poly.pdbx_strand_id
1 'polypeptide(L)'
;MTASDRFMKKIEDYYGELGYPVAWDGEGSNRQLEITLKSSSGHFVKAVLLARGNDIVIRDEWGREQIIKATRGNLRLIKSWSKEQESKEQSWSKER
;
A
#
# COMPACT_ATOMS: atom_id res chain seq x y z
N MET A 1 12.89 14.29 -9.16
CA MET A 1 11.97 13.16 -8.86
C MET A 1 12.77 11.88 -8.69
N THR A 2 12.81 11.33 -7.48
CA THR A 2 13.63 10.15 -7.11
C THR A 2 13.01 8.84 -7.59
N ALA A 3 13.73 7.72 -7.47
CA ALA A 3 13.18 6.39 -7.74
C ALA A 3 12.02 6.07 -6.79
N SER A 4 12.14 6.46 -5.52
CA SER A 4 11.12 6.31 -4.49
C SER A 4 9.88 7.15 -4.78
N ASP A 5 10.03 8.40 -5.26
CA ASP A 5 8.88 9.23 -5.66
C ASP A 5 8.09 8.59 -6.80
N ARG A 6 8.78 8.11 -7.84
CA ARG A 6 8.13 7.41 -8.96
C ARG A 6 7.47 6.11 -8.52
N PHE A 7 8.06 5.42 -7.55
CA PHE A 7 7.51 4.20 -6.99
C PHE A 7 6.22 4.46 -6.22
N MET A 8 6.23 5.45 -5.33
CA MET A 8 5.07 5.87 -4.54
C MET A 8 3.94 6.37 -5.46
N LYS A 9 4.27 7.15 -6.49
CA LYS A 9 3.28 7.61 -7.49
C LYS A 9 2.57 6.45 -8.20
N LYS A 10 3.31 5.41 -8.59
CA LYS A 10 2.72 4.20 -9.20
C LYS A 10 1.84 3.38 -8.28
N ILE A 11 2.02 3.52 -6.97
CA ILE A 11 1.18 2.88 -5.95
C ILE A 11 -0.09 3.70 -5.78
N GLU A 12 0.05 5.02 -5.62
CA GLU A 12 -1.08 5.97 -5.58
C GLU A 12 -2.01 5.77 -6.77
N ASP A 13 -1.48 5.82 -8.00
CA ASP A 13 -2.27 5.70 -9.22
C ASP A 13 -3.00 4.35 -9.26
N TYR A 14 -2.32 3.25 -8.89
CA TYR A 14 -2.92 1.92 -8.92
C TYR A 14 -4.05 1.74 -7.90
N TYR A 15 -3.86 2.17 -6.66
CA TYR A 15 -4.88 2.02 -5.63
C TYR A 15 -6.02 3.02 -5.81
N GLY A 16 -5.73 4.21 -6.31
CA GLY A 16 -6.73 5.19 -6.71
C GLY A 16 -7.61 4.70 -7.87
N GLU A 17 -7.02 4.11 -8.92
CA GLU A 17 -7.75 3.49 -10.03
C GLU A 17 -8.66 2.34 -9.58
N LEU A 18 -8.25 1.59 -8.55
CA LEU A 18 -9.06 0.54 -7.94
C LEU A 18 -10.13 1.06 -6.98
N GLY A 19 -10.18 2.37 -6.71
CA GLY A 19 -11.15 3.00 -5.82
C GLY A 19 -10.82 2.87 -4.33
N TYR A 20 -9.62 2.45 -3.96
CA TYR A 20 -9.18 2.46 -2.56
C TYR A 20 -8.88 3.89 -2.10
N PRO A 21 -9.18 4.25 -0.85
CA PRO A 21 -8.76 5.53 -0.29
C PRO A 21 -7.23 5.61 -0.22
N VAL A 22 -6.67 6.64 -0.86
CA VAL A 22 -5.24 6.95 -0.84
C VAL A 22 -5.08 8.42 -0.50
N ALA A 23 -4.18 8.74 0.42
CA ALA A 23 -3.88 10.10 0.83
C ALA A 23 -2.38 10.32 0.94
N TRP A 24 -1.95 11.53 0.60
CA TRP A 24 -0.60 12.00 0.90
C TRP A 24 -0.64 12.85 2.18
N ASP A 25 0.29 12.59 3.08
CA ASP A 25 0.49 13.39 4.28
C ASP A 25 1.96 13.83 4.38
N GLY A 26 2.21 14.93 5.08
CA GLY A 26 3.53 15.56 5.21
C GLY A 26 4.01 16.31 3.95
N GLU A 27 5.18 16.94 4.07
CA GLU A 27 5.79 17.79 3.03
C GLU A 27 7.24 17.40 2.72
N GLY A 28 7.65 17.68 1.48
CA GLY A 28 9.04 17.50 1.03
C GLY A 28 9.55 16.07 1.20
N SER A 29 10.63 15.89 1.96
CA SER A 29 11.27 14.61 2.24
C SER A 29 10.55 13.74 3.27
N ASN A 30 9.56 14.28 3.98
CA ASN A 30 8.76 13.55 4.96
C ASN A 30 7.40 13.12 4.39
N ARG A 31 7.23 13.23 3.07
CA ARG A 31 5.97 12.92 2.41
C ARG A 31 5.68 11.42 2.49
N GLN A 32 4.56 11.07 3.08
CA GLN A 32 4.10 9.71 3.29
C GLN A 32 2.80 9.45 2.53
N LEU A 33 2.66 8.24 1.98
CA LEU A 33 1.48 7.78 1.28
C LEU A 33 0.71 6.83 2.20
N GLU A 34 -0.49 7.22 2.60
CA GLU A 34 -1.41 6.36 3.32
C GLU A 34 -2.34 5.65 2.34
N ILE A 35 -2.45 4.33 2.47
CA ILE A 35 -3.39 3.50 1.74
C ILE A 35 -4.29 2.83 2.76
N THR A 36 -5.60 2.99 2.57
CA THR A 36 -6.59 2.28 3.39
C THR A 36 -7.12 1.09 2.61
N LEU A 37 -6.87 -0.11 3.12
CA LEU A 37 -7.33 -1.38 2.56
C LEU A 37 -8.52 -1.88 3.40
N LYS A 38 -9.56 -2.39 2.75
CA LYS A 38 -10.66 -3.07 3.47
C LYS A 38 -10.25 -4.53 3.71
N SER A 39 -10.22 -4.94 4.98
CA SER A 39 -10.04 -6.34 5.39
C SER A 39 -11.31 -7.14 5.14
N SER A 40 -11.14 -8.45 4.94
CA SER A 40 -12.23 -9.44 4.88
C SER A 40 -13.17 -9.43 6.09
N SER A 41 -12.70 -8.94 7.25
CA SER A 41 -13.53 -8.80 8.46
C SER A 41 -14.35 -7.51 8.52
N GLY A 42 -14.29 -6.65 7.50
CA GLY A 42 -14.93 -5.33 7.48
C GLY A 42 -14.13 -4.23 8.19
N HIS A 43 -12.96 -4.57 8.75
CA HIS A 43 -12.04 -3.61 9.34
C HIS A 43 -11.17 -2.96 8.26
N PHE A 44 -10.85 -1.68 8.43
CA PHE A 44 -9.94 -0.98 7.53
C PHE A 44 -8.50 -1.13 8.04
N VAL A 45 -7.64 -1.77 7.25
CA VAL A 45 -6.20 -1.88 7.50
C VAL A 45 -5.54 -0.67 6.84
N LYS A 46 -4.68 0.02 7.60
CA LYS A 46 -3.90 1.15 7.07
C LYS A 46 -2.46 0.72 6.82
N ALA A 47 -1.94 1.09 5.65
CA ALA A 47 -0.53 1.00 5.33
C ALA A 47 0.00 2.40 5.02
N VAL A 48 1.03 2.81 5.75
CA VAL A 48 1.73 4.09 5.53
C VAL A 48 3.07 3.79 4.88
N LEU A 49 3.35 4.42 3.74
CA LEU A 49 4.60 4.28 3.02
C LEU A 49 5.36 5.60 3.09
N LEU A 50 6.64 5.55 3.48
CA LEU A 50 7.52 6.71 3.57
C LEU A 50 8.73 6.50 2.68
N ALA A 51 9.01 7.48 1.81
CA ALA A 51 10.21 7.47 0.98
C ALA A 51 11.43 7.94 1.81
N ARG A 52 12.42 7.07 1.98
CA ARG A 52 13.68 7.37 2.69
C ARG A 52 14.87 7.11 1.76
N GLY A 53 15.23 8.10 0.95
CA GLY A 53 16.28 7.95 -0.07
C GLY A 53 15.85 6.94 -1.14
N ASN A 54 16.58 5.83 -1.26
CA ASN A 54 16.25 4.72 -2.20
C ASN A 54 15.39 3.61 -1.56
N ASP A 55 15.07 3.77 -0.28
CA ASP A 55 14.27 2.83 0.49
C ASP A 55 12.85 3.36 0.68
N ILE A 56 11.90 2.43 0.83
CA ILE A 56 10.53 2.70 1.24
C ILE A 56 10.34 2.01 2.59
N VAL A 57 9.95 2.80 3.59
CA VAL A 57 9.52 2.29 4.89
C VAL A 57 8.02 2.10 4.81
N ILE A 58 7.56 0.87 4.98
CA ILE A 58 6.14 0.51 5.09
C ILE A 58 5.85 0.35 6.57
N ARG A 59 4.83 1.04 7.07
CA ARG A 59 4.31 0.89 8.43
C ARG A 59 2.88 0.40 8.39
N ASP A 60 2.59 -0.65 9.14
CA ASP A 60 1.23 -1.15 9.30
C ASP A 60 0.46 -0.42 10.42
N GLU A 61 -0.82 -0.76 10.58
CA GLU A 61 -1.70 -0.17 11.60
C GLU A 61 -1.27 -0.46 13.05
N TRP A 62 -0.42 -1.48 13.27
CA TRP A 62 0.14 -1.81 14.58
C TRP A 62 1.51 -1.18 14.82
N GLY A 63 1.98 -0.34 13.90
CA GLY A 63 3.26 0.36 14.00
C GLY A 63 4.47 -0.50 13.63
N ARG A 64 4.27 -1.70 13.05
CA ARG A 64 5.38 -2.53 12.59
C ARG A 64 5.94 -1.96 11.30
N GLU A 65 7.26 -1.92 11.21
CA GLU A 65 7.96 -1.35 10.06
C GLU A 65 8.66 -2.41 9.23
N GLN A 66 8.54 -2.28 7.91
CA GLN A 66 9.28 -3.06 6.94
C GLN A 66 9.97 -2.13 5.95
N ILE A 67 11.27 -2.35 5.72
CA ILE A 67 12.06 -1.56 4.78
C ILE A 67 12.26 -2.36 3.50
N ILE A 68 11.93 -1.75 2.35
CA ILE A 68 12.08 -2.36 1.03
C ILE A 68 12.74 -1.38 0.06
N LYS A 69 13.34 -1.92 -1.01
CA LYS A 69 13.85 -1.11 -2.12
C LYS A 69 12.75 -0.79 -3.14
N ALA A 70 12.83 0.36 -3.81
CA ALA A 70 11.92 0.77 -4.88
C ALA A 70 12.12 -0.03 -6.20
N THR A 71 11.85 -1.34 -6.17
CA THR A 71 12.06 -2.26 -7.31
C THR A 71 10.74 -2.68 -7.97
N ARG A 72 10.78 -3.14 -9.22
CA ARG A 72 9.59 -3.67 -9.90
C ARG A 72 9.00 -4.89 -9.18
N GLY A 73 9.83 -5.71 -8.53
CA GLY A 73 9.38 -6.84 -7.72
C GLY A 73 8.53 -6.39 -6.53
N ASN A 74 9.05 -5.42 -5.76
CA ASN A 74 8.35 -4.91 -4.59
C ASN A 74 7.10 -4.09 -4.96
N LEU A 75 7.10 -3.43 -6.12
CA LEU A 75 5.88 -2.79 -6.63
C LEU A 75 4.78 -3.83 -6.87
N ARG A 76 5.10 -4.98 -7.46
CA ARG A 76 4.13 -6.07 -7.65
C ARG A 76 3.65 -6.65 -6.33
N LEU A 77 4.54 -6.81 -5.35
CA LEU A 77 4.19 -7.26 -4.00
C LEU A 77 3.16 -6.32 -3.34
N ILE A 78 3.42 -5.01 -3.36
CA ILE A 78 2.48 -4.04 -2.80
C ILE A 78 1.15 -4.07 -3.55
N LYS A 79 1.18 -4.17 -4.88
CA LYS A 79 -0.04 -4.28 -5.69
C LYS A 79 -0.82 -5.59 -5.46
N SER A 80 -0.19 -6.66 -4.96
CA SER A 80 -0.91 -7.90 -4.67
C SER A 80 -1.71 -7.85 -3.38
N TRP A 81 -1.49 -6.85 -2.51
CA TRP A 81 -2.29 -6.71 -1.28
C TRP A 81 -3.79 -6.53 -1.56
N SER A 82 -4.17 -5.90 -2.68
CA SER A 82 -5.58 -5.82 -3.11
C SER A 82 -6.17 -7.18 -3.49
N LYS A 83 -5.36 -8.05 -4.13
CA LYS A 83 -5.80 -9.39 -4.61
C LYS A 83 -5.93 -10.40 -3.48
N GLU A 84 -5.08 -10.28 -2.45
CA GLU A 84 -5.16 -11.17 -1.29
C GLU A 84 -6.46 -10.96 -0.50
N GLN A 85 -7.06 -9.76 -0.57
CA GLN A 85 -8.40 -9.51 -0.01
C GLN A 85 -9.50 -10.18 -0.85
N GLU A 86 -9.46 -10.03 -2.18
CA GLU A 86 -10.46 -10.59 -3.10
C GLU A 86 -10.51 -12.13 -3.06
N SER A 87 -9.35 -12.79 -2.97
CA SER A 87 -9.27 -14.25 -2.88
C SER A 87 -9.88 -14.81 -1.59
N LYS A 88 -9.90 -14.03 -0.50
CA LYS A 88 -10.55 -14.43 0.75
C LYS A 88 -12.07 -14.23 0.67
N GLU A 89 -12.55 -13.16 0.02
CA GLU A 89 -13.97 -12.91 -0.17
C GLU A 89 -14.67 -13.97 -1.04
N GLN A 90 -14.01 -14.45 -2.12
CA GLN A 90 -14.58 -15.49 -2.98
C GLN A 90 -14.61 -16.88 -2.32
N SER A 91 -13.67 -17.18 -1.42
CA SER A 91 -13.63 -18.49 -0.73
C SER A 91 -14.80 -18.66 0.25
N TRP A 92 -15.16 -17.60 0.98
CA TRP A 92 -16.27 -17.64 1.95
C TRP A 92 -17.66 -17.55 1.30
N SER A 93 -17.74 -16.96 0.10
CA SER A 93 -19.01 -16.86 -0.65
C SER A 93 -19.44 -18.18 -1.30
N LYS A 94 -18.53 -19.17 -1.40
CA LYS A 94 -18.80 -20.50 -1.99
C LYS A 94 -19.28 -21.55 -0.99
N GLU A 95 -19.20 -21.24 0.31
CA GLU A 95 -19.59 -22.13 1.40
C GLU A 95 -20.97 -21.79 2.00
N ARG A 96 -21.77 -20.97 1.30
CA ARG A 96 -23.10 -20.52 1.74
C ARG A 96 -24.23 -21.04 0.86
#